data_AF-A0A8J8PBH8-F1
#
_entry.id   AF-A0A8J8PBH8-F1
#
_cell.length_a   1.000
_cell.length_b   1.000
_cell.length_c   1.000
_cell.angle_alpha   90.00
_cell.angle_beta   90.00
_cell.angle_gamma   90.00
#
_symmetry.space_group_name_H-M   'P 1'
#
loop_
_entity.id
_entity.type
_entity.pdbx_description
1 polymer ?
#
loop_
_entity_poly.entity_id
_entity_poly.type
_entity_poly.pdbx_seq_one_letter_code
_entity_poly.pdbx_strand_id
1 'polypeptide(L)'
;MQLGILDLIGLATTLVFAIPVANFGVTQLLAGETVFGVALLIVATAMVALPQYFLDPETILKRLVKGLLPARLRRKSGDEPPEQ
;
A
#
# COMPACT_ATOMS: atom_id res chain seq x y z
N MET A 1 -13.82 5.79 1.68
CA MET A 1 -12.42 6.08 2.07
C MET A 1 -12.05 7.40 1.42
N GLN A 2 -11.65 8.42 2.17
CA GLN A 2 -11.05 9.62 1.58
C GLN A 2 -9.60 9.29 1.27
N LEU A 3 -9.23 9.19 -0.01
CA LEU A 3 -7.84 9.13 -0.41
C LEU A 3 -7.18 10.47 -0.06
N GLY A 4 -6.09 10.41 0.69
CA GLY A 4 -5.25 11.59 0.93
C GLY A 4 -4.56 12.02 -0.37
N ILE A 5 -4.18 13.30 -0.45
CA ILE A 5 -3.49 13.86 -1.65
C ILE A 5 -2.21 13.08 -1.97
N LEU A 6 -1.43 12.71 -0.94
CA LEU A 6 -0.20 11.95 -1.11
C LEU A 6 -0.44 10.54 -1.67
N ASP A 7 -1.53 9.91 -1.26
CA ASP A 7 -1.91 8.58 -1.74
C ASP A 7 -2.35 8.65 -3.21
N LEU A 8 -3.12 9.68 -3.57
CA LEU A 8 -3.47 9.98 -4.96
C LEU A 8 -2.23 10.21 -5.85
N ILE A 9 -1.23 10.96 -5.36
CA ILE A 9 0.01 11.21 -6.10
C ILE A 9 0.82 9.91 -6.25
N GLY A 10 0.91 9.11 -5.19
CA GLY A 10 1.58 7.80 -5.23
C GLY A 10 0.92 6.88 -6.24
N LEU A 11 -0.40 6.74 -6.17
CA LEU A 11 -1.20 5.97 -7.12
C LEU A 11 -1.00 6.49 -8.55
N ALA A 12 -1.15 7.79 -8.78
CA ALA A 12 -0.97 8.40 -10.10
C ALA A 12 0.41 8.12 -10.68
N THR A 13 1.46 8.20 -9.86
CA THR A 13 2.84 7.90 -10.28
C THR A 13 2.99 6.45 -10.72
N THR A 14 2.43 5.49 -9.97
CA THR A 14 2.45 4.07 -10.39
C THR A 14 1.63 3.84 -11.67
N LEU A 15 0.49 4.52 -11.80
CA LEU A 15 -0.40 4.40 -12.95
C LEU A 15 0.24 4.88 -14.24
N VAL A 16 1.08 5.93 -14.20
CA VAL A 16 1.83 6.42 -15.37
C VAL A 16 2.62 5.29 -16.03
N PHE A 17 3.15 4.34 -15.26
CA PHE A 17 3.86 3.16 -15.79
C PHE A 17 2.95 1.96 -16.03
N ALA A 18 1.96 1.73 -15.16
CA ALA A 18 1.07 0.57 -15.28
C ALA A 18 0.14 0.66 -16.50
N ILE A 19 -0.34 1.86 -16.86
CA ILE A 19 -1.27 2.05 -17.98
C ILE A 19 -0.64 1.62 -19.32
N PRO A 20 0.58 2.05 -19.70
CA PRO A 20 1.25 1.56 -20.90
C PRO A 20 1.39 0.03 -20.95
N VAL A 21 1.79 -0.59 -19.84
CA VAL A 21 1.97 -2.04 -19.73
C VAL A 21 0.63 -2.76 -19.91
N ALA A 22 -0.42 -2.25 -19.26
CA ALA A 22 -1.76 -2.80 -19.40
C ALA A 22 -2.28 -2.68 -20.84
N ASN A 23 -2.09 -1.52 -21.48
CA ASN A 23 -2.51 -1.30 -22.86
C ASN A 23 -1.81 -2.26 -23.84
N PHE A 24 -0.50 -2.47 -23.65
CA PHE A 24 0.25 -3.43 -24.45
C PHE A 24 -0.23 -4.86 -24.19
N GLY A 25 -0.49 -5.22 -22.92
CA GLY A 25 -1.10 -6.49 -22.55
C GLY A 25 -2.43 -6.72 -23.27
N VAL A 26 -3.37 -5.79 -23.17
CA VAL A 26 -4.67 -5.85 -23.87
C VAL A 26 -4.47 -6.02 -25.37
N THR A 27 -3.57 -5.26 -25.98
CA THR A 27 -3.26 -5.39 -27.42
C THR A 27 -2.78 -6.79 -27.77
N GLN A 28 -1.96 -7.39 -26.92
CA GLN A 28 -1.47 -8.76 -27.11
C GLN A 28 -2.57 -9.81 -26.97
N LEU A 29 -3.50 -9.64 -26.01
CA LEU A 29 -4.70 -10.48 -25.90
C LEU A 29 -5.54 -10.39 -27.19
N LEU A 30 -5.73 -9.19 -27.73
CA LEU A 30 -6.46 -8.98 -28.98
C LEU A 30 -5.73 -9.57 -30.20
N ALA A 31 -4.40 -9.65 -30.15
CA ALA A 31 -3.58 -10.31 -31.16
C ALA A 31 -3.58 -11.86 -31.06
N GLY A 32 -4.28 -12.43 -30.07
CA GLY A 32 -4.41 -13.89 -29.88
C GLY A 32 -3.35 -14.51 -28.97
N GLU A 33 -2.35 -13.74 -28.52
CA GLU A 33 -1.28 -14.22 -27.66
C GLU A 33 -1.68 -14.03 -26.18
N THR A 34 -2.63 -14.86 -25.77
CA THR A 34 -3.34 -14.79 -24.49
C THR A 34 -2.42 -14.93 -23.28
N VAL A 35 -1.44 -15.84 -23.32
CA VAL A 35 -0.51 -16.08 -22.19
C VAL A 35 0.28 -14.82 -21.88
N PHE A 36 0.89 -14.21 -22.89
CA PHE A 36 1.72 -13.02 -22.71
C PHE A 36 0.87 -11.81 -22.30
N GLY A 37 -0.29 -11.63 -22.95
CA GLY A 37 -1.23 -10.59 -22.60
C GLY A 37 -1.70 -10.67 -21.14
N VAL A 38 -2.12 -11.84 -20.67
CA VAL A 38 -2.57 -12.04 -19.28
C VAL A 38 -1.41 -11.83 -18.30
N ALA A 39 -0.22 -12.33 -18.59
CA ALA A 39 0.96 -12.12 -17.74
C ALA A 39 1.24 -10.62 -17.55
N LEU A 40 1.18 -9.83 -18.63
CA LEU A 40 1.37 -8.39 -18.56
C LEU A 40 0.27 -7.68 -17.75
N LEU A 41 -0.98 -8.10 -17.85
CA LEU A 41 -2.07 -7.55 -17.04
C LEU A 41 -1.90 -7.86 -15.55
N ILE A 42 -1.42 -9.05 -15.21
CA ILE A 42 -1.09 -9.42 -13.83
C ILE A 42 0.02 -8.50 -13.31
N VAL A 43 1.09 -8.30 -14.09
CA VAL A 43 2.19 -7.42 -13.71
C VAL A 43 1.70 -5.98 -13.52
N ALA A 44 0.91 -5.44 -14.45
CA ALA A 44 0.36 -4.09 -14.35
C ALA A 44 -0.52 -3.93 -13.09
N THR A 45 -1.35 -4.93 -12.78
CA THR A 45 -2.19 -4.93 -11.58
C THR A 45 -1.33 -5.01 -10.32
N ALA A 46 -0.32 -5.87 -10.32
CA ALA A 46 0.61 -6.02 -9.21
C ALA A 46 1.39 -4.73 -8.95
N MET A 47 1.84 -4.02 -10.00
CA MET A 47 2.52 -2.72 -9.86
C MET A 47 1.69 -1.69 -9.10
N VAL A 48 0.36 -1.72 -9.22
CA VAL A 48 -0.53 -0.77 -8.53
C VAL A 48 -0.94 -1.29 -7.15
N ALA A 49 -1.22 -2.59 -7.03
CA ALA A 49 -1.76 -3.18 -5.80
C ALA A 49 -0.69 -3.49 -4.74
N LEU A 50 0.52 -3.93 -5.14
CA LEU A 50 1.60 -4.25 -4.18
C LEU A 50 1.99 -3.07 -3.29
N PRO A 51 2.24 -1.86 -3.82
CA PRO A 51 2.63 -0.72 -2.99
C PRO A 51 1.56 -0.39 -1.94
N GLN A 52 0.29 -0.48 -2.34
CA GLN A 52 -0.86 -0.12 -1.53
C GLN A 52 -1.07 -1.10 -0.36
N TYR A 53 -0.81 -2.40 -0.56
CA TYR A 53 -1.04 -3.42 0.47
C TYR A 53 0.19 -3.81 1.30
N PHE A 54 1.39 -3.83 0.71
CA PHE A 54 2.60 -4.31 1.39
C PHE A 54 3.49 -3.20 1.94
N LEU A 55 3.46 -2.00 1.35
CA LEU A 55 4.32 -0.88 1.71
C LEU A 55 3.54 0.26 2.34
N ASP A 56 2.43 -0.08 2.99
CA ASP A 56 1.49 0.88 3.55
C ASP A 56 2.20 1.74 4.63
N PRO A 57 2.53 3.01 4.33
CA PRO A 57 3.48 3.78 5.12
C PRO A 57 2.95 4.07 6.52
N GLU A 58 1.63 4.13 6.67
CA GLU A 58 0.96 4.35 7.95
C GLU A 58 1.12 3.13 8.88
N THR A 59 1.04 1.92 8.32
CA THR A 59 1.24 0.67 9.07
C THR A 59 2.70 0.55 9.51
N ILE A 60 3.64 0.85 8.63
CA ILE A 60 5.08 0.84 8.94
C ILE A 60 5.38 1.88 10.02
N LEU A 61 4.87 3.11 9.87
CA LEU A 61 5.10 4.20 10.82
C LEU A 61 4.47 3.91 12.19
N LYS A 62 3.24 3.40 12.25
CA LYS A 62 2.59 3.00 13.51
C LYS A 62 3.37 1.89 14.23
N ARG A 63 3.87 0.90 13.49
CA ARG A 63 4.72 -0.17 14.05
C ARG A 63 6.04 0.38 14.57
N LEU A 64 6.67 1.30 13.84
CA LEU A 64 7.91 1.94 14.25
C LEU A 64 7.70 2.78 15.52
N VAL A 65 6.66 3.61 15.56
CA VAL A 65 6.28 4.43 16.72
C VAL A 65 5.96 3.53 17.93
N LYS A 66 5.19 2.45 17.74
CA LYS A 66 4.86 1.51 18.83
C LYS A 66 6.07 0.72 19.32
N GLY A 67 7.00 0.38 18.44
CA GLY A 67 8.25 -0.31 18.77
C GLY A 67 9.25 0.59 19.47
N LEU A 68 9.26 1.89 19.15
CA LEU A 68 10.12 2.89 19.77
C LEU A 68 9.50 3.56 21.00
N LEU A 69 8.20 3.38 21.25
CA LEU A 69 7.53 3.91 22.44
C LEU A 69 8.01 3.13 23.68
N PRO A 70 8.79 3.75 24.59
CA PRO A 70 9.34 3.05 25.74
C PRO A 70 8.20 2.63 26.68
N ALA A 71 8.23 1.36 27.10
CA ALA A 71 7.25 0.76 28.01
C ALA A 71 7.07 1.53 29.34
N ARG A 72 7.99 2.45 29.68
CA ARG A 72 7.90 3.34 30.84
C ARG A 72 6.75 4.34 30.77
N LEU A 73 6.28 4.72 29.58
CA LEU A 73 5.13 5.62 29.42
C LEU A 73 3.79 4.89 29.66
N ARG A 74 3.76 3.56 29.54
CA ARG A 74 2.53 2.77 29.71
C ARG A 74 2.16 2.50 31.17
N ARG A 75 3.07 2.77 32.13
CA ARG A 75 2.87 2.48 33.56
C ARG A 75 2.32 3.66 34.37
N LYS A 76 2.35 4.90 33.86
CA LYS A 76 1.94 6.08 34.65
C LYS A 76 0.41 6.32 34.72
N SER A 77 -0.40 5.55 33.99
CA SER A 77 -1.86 5.77 33.90
C SER A 77 -2.71 4.83 34.76
N GLY A 78 -2.10 4.00 35.62
CA GLY A 78 -2.78 2.87 36.27
C GLY A 78 -2.86 2.87 37.79
N ASP A 79 -2.22 3.81 38.49
CA ASP A 79 -2.18 3.80 39.96
C ASP A 79 -2.68 5.14 40.51
N GLU A 80 -4.00 5.33 40.52
CA GLU A 80 -4.67 6.11 41.57
C GLU A 80 -5.22 5.08 42.58
N PRO A 81 -4.60 4.92 43.77
CA PRO A 81 -5.18 4.12 44.84
C PRO A 81 -6.46 4.81 45.33
N PRO A 82 -7.51 4.06 45.72
CA PRO A 82 -8.66 4.66 46.39
C PRO A 82 -8.20 5.28 47.71
N GLU A 83 -8.45 6.58 47.88
CA GLU A 83 -8.25 7.29 49.14
C GLU A 83 -9.14 6.66 50.23
N GLN A 84 -8.55 6.50 51.41
CA GLN A 84 -9.09 5.84 52.60
C GLN A 84 -10.29 6.59 53.21
#